data_AF-A0A5M6CE41-F1
#
_entry.id   AF-A0A5M6CE41-F1
#
_cell.length_a   1.000
_cell.length_b   1.000
_cell.length_c   1.000
_cell.angle_alpha   90.00
_cell.angle_beta   90.00
_cell.angle_gamma   90.00
#
_symmetry.space_group_name_H-M   'P 1'
#
loop_
_entity.id
_entity.type
_entity.pdbx_description
1 polymer ?
#
loop_
_entity_poly.entity_id
_entity_poly.type
_entity_poly.pdbx_seq_one_letter_code
_entity_poly.pdbx_strand_id
1 'polypeptide(L)'
;MNSKQATLKSVRIWIIVFIFFLLLSGVTAFPLETELKWLVAQFENQDNIMYRWLNNIYYAIKTTNQTFPQLPYGTDWLAFAHIVIAVAFIGPLKDPVRNIWVIQFGRIACIMILPLALIAGPIRHIPLFWQLIDCSFGLIGLIPLSICYHKIKKLEPLTEKASIEEYHFSK
;
A
#
# COMPACT_ATOMS: atom_id res chain seq x y z
N MET A 1 -26.37 -17.67 5.87
CA MET A 1 -24.91 -17.53 6.03
C MET A 1 -24.63 -17.04 7.45
N ASN A 2 -23.80 -17.72 8.24
CA ASN A 2 -23.53 -17.33 9.63
C ASN A 2 -22.90 -15.91 9.67
N SER A 3 -23.34 -15.03 10.57
CA SER A 3 -22.84 -13.65 10.69
C SER A 3 -21.31 -13.58 10.86
N LYS A 4 -20.72 -14.60 11.52
CA LYS A 4 -19.27 -14.80 11.64
C LYS A 4 -18.60 -15.02 10.28
N GLN A 5 -19.14 -15.93 9.46
CA GLN A 5 -18.62 -16.24 8.12
C GLN A 5 -18.73 -15.04 7.18
N ALA A 6 -19.83 -14.29 7.24
CA ALA A 6 -20.01 -13.07 6.46
C ALA A 6 -18.96 -11.99 6.82
N THR A 7 -18.68 -11.83 8.11
CA THR A 7 -17.67 -10.89 8.59
C THR A 7 -16.26 -11.31 8.15
N LEU A 8 -15.92 -12.59 8.25
CA LEU A 8 -14.63 -13.12 7.77
C LEU A 8 -14.46 -12.94 6.26
N LYS A 9 -15.51 -13.20 5.46
CA LYS A 9 -15.48 -12.95 4.00
C LYS A 9 -15.24 -11.47 3.70
N SER A 10 -15.92 -10.57 4.41
CA SER A 10 -15.72 -9.13 4.26
C SER A 10 -14.29 -8.70 4.59
N VAL A 11 -13.71 -9.21 5.68
CA VAL A 11 -12.30 -8.94 6.06
C VAL A 11 -11.34 -9.41 4.96
N ARG A 12 -11.53 -10.63 4.44
CA ARG A 12 -10.68 -11.16 3.36
C ARG A 12 -10.75 -10.31 2.09
N ILE A 13 -11.95 -9.85 1.70
CA ILE A 13 -12.11 -8.96 0.55
C ILE A 13 -11.32 -7.67 0.76
N TRP A 14 -11.45 -7.03 1.92
CA TRP A 14 -10.71 -5.79 2.22
C TRP A 14 -9.20 -5.99 2.27
N ILE A 15 -8.71 -7.14 2.75
CA ILE A 15 -7.28 -7.48 2.69
C ILE A 15 -6.83 -7.66 1.24
N ILE A 16 -7.61 -8.35 0.39
CA ILE A 16 -7.28 -8.52 -1.04
C ILE A 16 -7.24 -7.17 -1.75
N VAL A 17 -8.21 -6.29 -1.49
CA VAL A 17 -8.23 -4.93 -2.04
C VAL A 17 -6.97 -4.17 -1.62
N PHE A 18 -6.59 -4.23 -0.35
CA PHE A 18 -5.37 -3.58 0.14
C PHE A 18 -4.11 -4.16 -0.54
N ILE A 19 -3.98 -5.49 -0.62
CA ILE A 19 -2.87 -6.17 -1.31
C ILE A 19 -2.78 -5.71 -2.76
N PHE A 20 -3.91 -5.65 -3.46
CA PHE A 20 -3.95 -5.24 -4.86
C PHE A 20 -3.40 -3.81 -5.04
N PHE A 21 -3.88 -2.85 -4.25
CA PHE A 21 -3.39 -1.47 -4.35
C PHE A 21 -1.93 -1.32 -3.90
N LEU A 22 -1.51 -2.05 -2.86
CA LEU A 22 -0.11 -2.09 -2.42
C LEU A 22 0.83 -2.62 -3.51
N LEU A 23 0.42 -3.71 -4.19
CA LEU A 23 1.18 -4.26 -5.31
C LEU A 23 1.18 -3.29 -6.49
N LEU A 24 0.03 -2.71 -6.82
CA LEU A 24 -0.10 -1.76 -7.92
C LEU A 24 0.82 -0.54 -7.69
N SER A 25 0.86 0.01 -6.48
CA SER A 25 1.74 1.14 -6.16
C SER A 25 3.23 0.79 -6.18
N GLY A 26 3.58 -0.46 -5.87
CA GLY A 26 4.96 -0.94 -5.91
C GLY A 26 5.45 -1.28 -7.31
N VAL A 27 4.64 -2.01 -8.08
CA VAL A 27 4.99 -2.52 -9.42
C VAL A 27 5.17 -1.40 -10.43
N THR A 28 4.51 -0.25 -10.25
CA THR A 28 4.72 0.94 -11.10
C THR A 28 6.14 1.50 -11.03
N ALA A 29 6.94 1.14 -10.02
CA ALA A 29 8.34 1.53 -9.95
C ALA A 29 9.25 0.77 -10.93
N PHE A 30 8.84 -0.40 -11.45
CA PHE A 30 9.61 -1.13 -12.47
C PHE A 30 9.66 -0.38 -13.81
N PRO A 31 8.53 -0.03 -14.46
CA PRO A 31 8.51 0.72 -15.71
C PRO A 31 8.46 2.25 -15.50
N LEU A 32 9.09 2.78 -14.45
CA LEU A 32 8.92 4.19 -14.03
C LEU A 32 9.12 5.21 -15.17
N GLU A 33 10.15 5.03 -16.00
CA GLU A 33 10.40 5.93 -17.14
C GLU A 33 9.26 5.87 -18.17
N THR A 34 8.79 4.67 -18.51
CA THR A 34 7.75 4.45 -19.52
C THR A 34 6.41 4.98 -19.05
N GLU A 35 6.03 4.70 -17.79
CA GLU A 35 4.79 5.18 -17.19
C GLU A 35 4.78 6.71 -17.11
N LEU A 36 5.91 7.30 -16.72
CA LEU A 36 6.02 8.76 -16.63
C LEU A 36 5.98 9.41 -18.02
N LYS A 37 6.62 8.81 -19.03
CA LYS A 37 6.51 9.24 -20.43
C LYS A 37 5.05 9.23 -20.89
N TRP A 38 4.33 8.16 -20.60
CA TRP A 38 2.91 8.03 -20.94
C TRP A 38 2.06 9.09 -20.24
N LEU A 39 2.27 9.29 -18.94
CA LEU A 39 1.55 10.26 -18.12
C LEU A 39 1.78 11.69 -18.62
N VAL A 40 3.03 12.08 -18.89
CA VAL A 40 3.37 13.41 -19.43
C VAL A 40 2.70 13.65 -20.79
N ALA A 41 2.60 12.62 -21.63
CA ALA A 41 1.96 12.72 -22.94
C ALA A 41 0.43 12.96 -22.88
N GLN A 42 -0.21 12.74 -21.71
CA GLN A 42 -1.66 13.01 -21.54
C GLN A 42 -1.98 14.48 -21.29
N PHE A 43 -0.98 15.32 -21.03
CA PHE A 43 -1.21 16.74 -20.76
C PHE A 43 -1.25 17.53 -22.07
N GLU A 44 -2.41 18.12 -22.36
CA GLU A 44 -2.57 19.03 -23.51
C GLU A 44 -1.96 20.41 -23.24
N ASN A 45 -2.09 20.91 -22.00
CA ASN A 45 -1.59 22.23 -21.60
C ASN A 45 -0.19 22.14 -20.98
N GLN A 46 0.81 22.56 -21.75
CA GLN A 46 2.22 22.53 -21.37
C GLN A 46 2.61 23.65 -20.39
N ASP A 47 1.76 24.66 -20.18
CA ASP A 47 1.99 25.71 -19.18
C ASP A 47 1.55 25.30 -17.77
N ASN A 48 0.89 24.14 -17.63
CA ASN A 48 0.49 23.61 -16.35
C ASN A 48 1.72 23.32 -15.48
N ILE A 49 1.70 23.77 -14.22
CA ILE A 49 2.81 23.57 -13.28
C ILE A 49 3.11 22.10 -13.00
N MET A 50 2.06 21.25 -12.95
CA MET A 50 2.19 19.80 -12.82
C MET A 50 2.88 19.20 -14.05
N TYR A 51 2.48 19.62 -15.26
CA TYR A 51 3.12 19.17 -16.49
C TYR A 51 4.61 19.53 -16.49
N ARG A 52 4.96 20.79 -16.25
CA ARG A 52 6.36 21.24 -16.26
C ARG A 52 7.21 20.45 -15.26
N TRP A 53 6.66 20.22 -14.07
CA TRP A 53 7.34 19.42 -13.06
C TRP A 53 7.50 17.95 -13.48
N LEU A 54 6.42 17.28 -13.89
CA LEU A 54 6.46 15.88 -14.35
C LEU A 54 7.38 15.68 -15.54
N ASN A 55 7.33 16.58 -16.52
CA ASN A 55 8.17 16.54 -17.71
C ASN A 55 9.65 16.70 -17.35
N ASN A 56 9.99 17.58 -16.40
CA ASN A 56 11.34 17.70 -15.88
C ASN A 56 11.82 16.42 -15.17
N ILE A 57 10.97 15.79 -14.34
CA ILE A 57 11.30 14.50 -13.71
C ILE A 57 11.49 13.40 -14.76
N TYR A 58 10.64 13.35 -15.79
CA TYR A 58 10.79 12.41 -16.91
C TYR A 58 12.13 12.56 -17.61
N TYR A 59 12.52 13.78 -17.98
CA TYR A 59 13.82 14.04 -18.59
C TYR A 59 14.97 13.65 -17.67
N ALA A 60 14.89 13.98 -16.38
CA ALA A 60 15.92 13.62 -15.41
C ALA A 60 16.10 12.08 -15.29
N ILE A 61 14.99 11.34 -15.19
CA ILE A 61 15.01 9.88 -15.12
C ILE A 61 15.58 9.28 -16.41
N LYS A 62 15.06 9.70 -17.57
CA LYS A 62 15.51 9.20 -18.87
C LYS A 62 17.01 9.43 -19.09
N THR A 63 17.49 10.65 -18.84
CA THR A 63 18.92 10.96 -18.97
C THR A 63 19.76 10.15 -17.99
N THR A 64 19.29 9.96 -16.76
CA THR A 64 19.99 9.17 -15.74
C THR A 64 20.04 7.70 -16.13
N ASN A 65 18.94 7.10 -16.60
CA ASN A 65 18.89 5.71 -17.05
C ASN A 65 19.81 5.45 -18.25
N GLN A 66 19.88 6.41 -19.18
CA GLN A 66 20.80 6.32 -20.32
C GLN A 66 22.27 6.41 -19.90
N THR A 67 22.58 7.21 -18.88
CA THR A 67 23.96 7.45 -18.42
C THR A 67 24.43 6.38 -17.42
N PHE A 68 23.52 5.91 -16.57
CA PHE A 68 23.76 4.99 -15.46
C PHE A 68 22.68 3.88 -15.44
N PRO A 69 22.68 2.95 -16.41
CA PRO A 69 21.63 1.94 -16.59
C PRO A 69 21.46 0.96 -15.42
N GLN A 70 22.45 0.86 -14.54
CA GLN A 70 22.46 0.07 -13.32
C GLN A 70 21.73 0.75 -12.14
N LEU A 71 21.53 2.07 -12.19
CA LEU A 71 20.95 2.83 -11.08
C LEU A 71 19.48 2.47 -10.79
N PRO A 72 18.62 2.20 -11.81
CA PRO A 72 17.25 1.71 -11.61
C PRO A 72 17.14 0.41 -10.82
N TYR A 73 18.24 -0.33 -10.65
CA TYR A 73 18.21 -1.51 -9.77
C TYR A 73 17.78 -1.14 -8.33
N GLY A 74 18.05 0.10 -7.88
CA GLY A 74 17.52 0.59 -6.61
C GLY A 74 15.99 0.72 -6.59
N THR A 75 15.36 1.13 -7.70
CA THR A 75 13.90 1.17 -7.82
C THR A 75 13.29 -0.23 -7.93
N ASP A 76 14.01 -1.19 -8.51
CA ASP A 76 13.59 -2.60 -8.54
C ASP A 76 13.47 -3.19 -7.12
N TRP A 77 14.45 -2.90 -6.25
CA TRP A 77 14.39 -3.30 -4.84
C TRP A 77 13.23 -2.64 -4.08
N LEU A 78 12.92 -1.38 -4.39
CA LEU A 78 11.76 -0.69 -3.81
C LEU A 78 10.44 -1.34 -4.25
N ALA A 79 10.31 -1.69 -5.53
CA ALA A 79 9.16 -2.44 -6.05
C ALA A 79 9.04 -3.82 -5.37
N PHE A 80 10.17 -4.53 -5.26
CA PHE A 80 10.24 -5.84 -4.61
C PHE A 80 9.82 -5.78 -3.13
N ALA A 81 10.18 -4.73 -2.40
CA ALA A 81 9.76 -4.55 -1.01
C ALA A 81 8.22 -4.54 -0.86
N HIS A 82 7.49 -3.94 -1.80
CA HIS A 82 6.02 -3.94 -1.79
C HIS A 82 5.47 -5.36 -2.01
N ILE A 83 6.11 -6.14 -2.88
CA ILE A 83 5.75 -7.56 -3.11
C ILE A 83 5.96 -8.37 -1.82
N VAL A 84 7.11 -8.20 -1.16
CA VAL A 84 7.41 -8.89 0.11
C VAL A 84 6.42 -8.48 1.22
N ILE A 85 6.07 -7.19 1.32
CA ILE A 85 5.06 -6.72 2.27
C ILE A 85 3.69 -7.33 1.94
N ALA A 86 3.30 -7.39 0.67
CA ALA A 86 2.04 -8.02 0.25
C ALA A 86 1.98 -9.51 0.65
N VAL A 87 3.10 -10.24 0.55
CA VAL A 87 3.20 -11.64 0.98
C VAL A 87 2.90 -11.79 2.48
N ALA A 88 3.31 -10.84 3.32
CA ALA A 88 3.00 -10.88 4.76
C ALA A 88 1.47 -10.87 5.03
N PHE A 89 0.67 -10.23 4.17
CA PHE A 89 -0.79 -10.20 4.30
C PHE A 89 -1.47 -11.54 3.95
N ILE A 90 -0.75 -12.54 3.44
CA ILE A 90 -1.27 -13.90 3.25
C ILE A 90 -1.63 -14.53 4.61
N GLY A 91 -0.92 -14.20 5.69
CA GLY A 91 -1.26 -14.64 7.05
C GLY A 91 -2.69 -14.25 7.44
N PRO A 92 -3.03 -12.94 7.44
CA PRO A 92 -4.39 -12.44 7.65
C PRO A 92 -5.45 -12.99 6.69
N LEU A 93 -5.11 -13.31 5.44
CA LEU A 93 -6.06 -13.95 4.52
C LEU A 93 -6.48 -15.34 4.99
N LYS A 94 -5.52 -16.12 5.51
CA LYS A 94 -5.76 -17.46 6.05
C LYS A 94 -6.51 -17.37 7.39
N ASP A 95 -5.92 -16.67 8.36
CA ASP A 95 -6.47 -16.49 9.70
C ASP A 95 -6.28 -15.04 10.18
N PRO A 96 -7.31 -14.18 10.04
CA PRO A 96 -7.19 -12.77 10.38
C PRO A 96 -7.17 -12.50 11.89
N VAL A 97 -7.73 -13.38 12.73
CA VAL A 97 -7.76 -13.19 14.18
C VAL A 97 -6.36 -13.45 14.75
N ARG A 98 -5.76 -14.58 14.39
CA ARG A 98 -4.39 -14.92 14.84
C ARG A 98 -3.34 -13.96 14.30
N ASN A 99 -3.55 -13.39 13.12
CA ASN A 99 -2.60 -12.50 12.44
C ASN A 99 -3.00 -11.02 12.48
N ILE A 100 -3.78 -10.59 13.48
CA ILE A 100 -4.24 -9.19 13.60
C ILE A 100 -3.08 -8.18 13.63
N TRP A 101 -1.92 -8.59 14.14
CA TRP A 101 -0.72 -7.74 14.18
C TRP A 101 -0.29 -7.28 12.79
N VAL A 102 -0.41 -8.10 11.75
CA VAL A 102 -0.05 -7.69 10.37
C VAL A 102 -0.96 -6.56 9.88
N ILE A 103 -2.23 -6.55 10.29
CA ILE A 103 -3.15 -5.45 10.00
C ILE A 103 -2.73 -4.18 10.75
N GLN A 104 -2.32 -4.31 12.02
CA GLN A 104 -1.80 -3.17 12.80
C GLN A 104 -0.51 -2.61 12.21
N PHE A 105 0.43 -3.49 11.83
CA PHE A 105 1.66 -3.14 11.12
C PHE A 105 1.35 -2.34 9.85
N GLY A 106 0.41 -2.80 9.02
CA GLY A 106 -0.01 -2.06 7.83
C GLY A 106 -0.56 -0.67 8.15
N ARG A 107 -1.37 -0.53 9.21
CA ARG A 107 -1.90 0.78 9.64
C ARG A 107 -0.77 1.71 10.09
N ILE A 108 0.20 1.21 10.84
CA ILE A 108 1.38 1.97 11.26
C ILE A 108 2.16 2.43 10.02
N ALA A 109 2.42 1.52 9.07
CA ALA A 109 3.10 1.84 7.83
C ALA A 109 2.36 2.93 7.03
N CYS A 110 1.03 2.85 6.92
CA CYS A 110 0.20 3.89 6.30
C CYS A 110 0.37 5.26 6.97
N ILE A 111 0.43 5.31 8.30
CA ILE A 111 0.65 6.56 9.04
C ILE A 111 2.08 7.08 8.83
N MET A 112 3.07 6.19 8.77
CA MET A 112 4.48 6.56 8.56
C MET A 112 4.78 7.17 7.18
N ILE A 113 3.89 7.01 6.20
CA ILE A 113 4.01 7.68 4.90
C ILE A 113 3.97 9.21 5.06
N LEU A 114 3.15 9.73 6.00
CA LEU A 114 3.02 11.18 6.21
C LEU A 114 4.33 11.85 6.62
N PRO A 115 5.02 11.43 7.71
CA PRO A 115 6.30 12.03 8.06
C PRO A 115 7.37 11.80 6.99
N LEU A 116 7.36 10.65 6.30
CA LEU A 116 8.30 10.39 5.21
C LEU A 116 8.14 11.44 4.09
N ALA A 117 6.92 11.60 3.57
CA ALA A 117 6.64 12.52 2.45
C ALA A 117 6.87 13.99 2.84
N LEU A 118 6.40 14.40 4.03
CA LEU A 118 6.45 15.79 4.48
C LEU A 118 7.83 16.23 4.99
N ILE A 119 8.74 15.30 5.30
CA ILE A 119 10.12 15.61 5.71
C ILE A 119 11.08 15.40 4.54
N ALA A 120 11.06 14.23 3.90
CA ALA A 120 11.98 13.92 2.80
C ALA A 120 11.62 14.71 1.53
N GLY A 121 10.34 14.99 1.31
CA GLY A 121 9.88 15.78 0.16
C GLY A 121 10.54 17.16 0.09
N PRO A 122 10.43 18.01 1.13
CA PRO A 122 11.10 19.31 1.16
C PRO A 122 12.63 19.21 1.06
N ILE A 123 13.25 18.24 1.73
CA ILE A 123 14.71 18.00 1.67
C ILE A 123 15.16 17.70 0.24
N ARG A 124 14.31 17.04 -0.56
CA ARG A 124 14.59 16.67 -1.96
C ARG A 124 13.95 17.63 -2.96
N HIS A 125 13.46 18.79 -2.52
CA HIS A 125 12.82 19.80 -3.38
C HIS A 125 11.59 19.28 -4.15
N ILE A 126 10.85 18.32 -3.59
CA ILE A 126 9.59 17.84 -4.15
C ILE A 126 8.48 18.87 -3.84
N PRO A 127 7.66 19.27 -4.82
CA PRO A 127 6.61 20.27 -4.59
C PRO A 127 5.50 19.72 -3.69
N LEU A 128 4.87 20.62 -2.93
CA LEU A 128 3.85 20.24 -1.95
C LEU A 128 2.69 19.45 -2.55
N PHE A 129 2.21 19.80 -3.74
CA PHE A 129 1.11 19.07 -4.39
C PHE A 129 1.46 17.59 -4.61
N TRP A 130 2.74 17.26 -4.88
CA TRP A 130 3.17 15.88 -5.08
C TRP A 130 3.34 15.16 -3.75
N GLN A 131 3.87 15.84 -2.73
CA GLN A 131 3.91 15.30 -1.36
C GLN A 131 2.51 14.95 -0.84
N LEU A 132 1.48 15.72 -1.21
CA LEU A 132 0.09 15.42 -0.87
C LEU A 132 -0.43 14.18 -1.62
N ILE A 133 -0.01 13.96 -2.87
CA ILE A 133 -0.27 12.71 -3.60
C ILE A 133 0.39 11.54 -2.87
N ASP A 134 1.65 11.68 -2.44
CA ASP A 134 2.35 10.64 -1.67
C ASP A 134 1.62 10.33 -0.35
N CYS A 135 1.17 11.35 0.38
CA CYS A 135 0.38 11.19 1.61
C CYS A 135 -0.96 10.46 1.37
N SER A 136 -1.55 10.62 0.18
CA SER A 136 -2.84 9.99 -0.15
C SER A 136 -2.76 8.46 -0.13
N PHE A 137 -1.61 7.85 -0.46
CA PHE A 137 -1.42 6.40 -0.37
C PHE A 137 -1.58 5.90 1.07
N GLY A 138 -1.03 6.64 2.04
CA GLY A 138 -1.18 6.33 3.46
C GLY A 138 -2.63 6.45 3.91
N LEU A 139 -3.30 7.56 3.56
CA LEU A 139 -4.70 7.78 3.94
C LEU A 139 -5.65 6.77 3.31
N ILE A 140 -5.53 6.52 2.01
CA ILE A 140 -6.37 5.55 1.29
C ILE A 140 -6.11 4.13 1.79
N GLY A 141 -4.85 3.75 2.01
CA GLY A 141 -4.49 2.45 2.56
C GLY A 141 -4.95 2.23 4.00
N LEU A 142 -5.06 3.30 4.80
CA LEU A 142 -5.53 3.21 6.19
C LEU A 142 -7.01 2.83 6.29
N ILE A 143 -7.83 3.18 5.30
CA ILE A 143 -9.28 2.89 5.26
C ILE A 143 -9.56 1.37 5.30
N PRO A 144 -9.11 0.54 4.32
CA PRO A 144 -9.41 -0.89 4.31
C PRO A 144 -8.83 -1.59 5.54
N LEU A 145 -7.62 -1.22 5.97
CA LEU A 145 -6.99 -1.82 7.14
C LEU A 145 -7.69 -1.48 8.45
N SER A 146 -8.21 -0.25 8.57
CA SER A 146 -9.03 0.12 9.72
C SER A 146 -10.35 -0.64 9.73
N ILE A 147 -11.01 -0.81 8.58
CA ILE A 147 -12.22 -1.63 8.47
C ILE A 147 -11.93 -3.09 8.89
N CYS A 148 -10.83 -3.68 8.40
CA CYS A 148 -10.37 -5.00 8.81
C CYS A 148 -10.15 -5.08 10.32
N TYR A 149 -9.39 -4.16 10.89
CA TYR A 149 -9.07 -4.15 12.31
C TYR A 149 -10.32 -4.18 13.20
N HIS A 150 -11.28 -3.28 12.94
CA HIS A 150 -12.52 -3.23 13.72
C HIS A 150 -13.36 -4.49 13.56
N LYS A 151 -13.42 -5.09 12.36
CA LYS A 151 -14.15 -6.34 12.13
C LYS A 151 -13.48 -7.52 12.82
N ILE A 152 -12.15 -7.61 12.78
CA ILE A 152 -11.38 -8.68 13.43
C ILE A 152 -11.54 -8.61 14.94
N LYS A 153 -11.47 -7.42 15.53
CA LYS A 153 -11.69 -7.24 16.98
C LYS A 153 -13.07 -7.70 17.45
N LYS A 154 -14.10 -7.61 16.61
CA LYS A 154 -15.43 -8.16 16.90
C LYS A 154 -15.50 -9.68 16.81
N LEU A 155 -14.58 -10.32 16.09
CA LEU A 155 -14.52 -11.78 15.89
C LEU A 155 -13.73 -12.52 16.98
N GLU A 156 -12.84 -11.81 17.68
CA GLU A 156 -11.97 -12.36 18.73
C GLU A 156 -12.79 -13.03 19.87
N PRO A 157 -13.79 -12.38 20.49
CA PRO A 157 -14.56 -13.01 21.58
C PRO A 157 -15.41 -14.20 21.11
N LEU A 158 -15.90 -14.15 19.86
CA LEU A 158 -16.70 -15.21 19.24
C LEU A 158 -15.86 -16.45 18.85
N THR A 159 -14.55 -16.33 18.86
CA THR A 159 -13.63 -17.43 18.56
C THR A 159 -13.16 -18.09 19.84
N GLU A 160 -12.88 -17.30 20.87
CA GLU A 160 -12.58 -17.78 22.21
C GLU A 160 -13.74 -18.59 22.81
N LYS A 161 -14.98 -18.07 22.74
CA LYS A 161 -16.16 -18.80 23.25
C LYS A 161 -16.38 -20.16 22.55
N ALA A 162 -16.21 -20.20 21.23
CA ALA A 162 -16.35 -21.44 20.46
C ALA A 162 -15.26 -22.47 20.85
N SER A 163 -14.01 -22.04 21.05
CA SER A 163 -12.94 -22.94 21.48
C SER A 163 -13.17 -23.53 22.87
N ILE A 164 -13.79 -22.76 23.78
CA ILE A 164 -14.13 -23.23 25.13
C ILE A 164 -15.26 -24.25 25.08
N GLU A 165 -16.32 -24.00 24.30
CA GLU A 165 -17.43 -24.95 24.11
C GLU A 165 -16.92 -26.28 23.52
N GLU A 166 -16.07 -26.24 22.49
CA GLU A 166 -15.51 -27.44 21.84
C GLU A 166 -14.62 -28.27 22.80
N TYR A 167 -13.88 -27.61 23.70
CA TYR A 167 -13.14 -28.28 24.77
C TYR A 167 -14.05 -28.95 25.80
N HIS A 168 -15.18 -28.31 26.16
CA HIS A 168 -16.13 -28.88 27.12
C HIS A 168 -16.92 -30.06 26.57
N PHE A 169 -17.20 -30.09 25.26
CA PHE A 169 -17.92 -31.21 24.61
C PHE A 169 -17.03 -32.40 24.21
N SER A 170 -15.70 -32.26 24.28
CA SER A 170 -14.73 -33.34 23.98
C SER A 170 -14.21 -34.08 25.21
N LYS A 171 -14.71 -33.75 26.41
CA LYS A 171 -14.51 -34.48 27.67
C LYS A 171 -15.80 -35.14 28.12
#